data_AF-A0A938MQ16-F1
#
_entry.id   AF-A0A938MQ16-F1
#
_cell.length_a   1.000
_cell.length_b   1.000
_cell.length_c   1.000
_cell.angle_alpha   90.00
_cell.angle_beta   90.00
_cell.angle_gamma   90.00
#
_symmetry.space_group_name_H-M   'P 1'
#
loop_
_entity.id
_entity.type
_entity.pdbx_description
1 polymer ?
#
loop_
_entity_poly.entity_id
_entity_poly.type
_entity_poly.pdbx_seq_one_letter_code
_entity_poly.pdbx_strand_id
1 'polypeptide(L)'
;MSERRLQGLLLMATVCVFVGQVVCLWDFVVDDAFISFRYARNLAEGHGLVFNPGERVEGYSNFLWVLIISLCIKLGADPLASAKLLGVGLSAGTLAVVWRLSSVLGGAGGPAGRVWDLVAPLLLACNASFALWTVGGMETPLFAFLLALGSFLYLRRREREVAVAWLLPLFLAALTRPEGAMYLLATIAHRAVDNYFRLGGKPFKARELAAVAATLAMGGLYGLWRLAYYGDLTPNTFYA
;
A
#
# COMPACT_ATOMS: atom_id res chain seq x y z
N MET A 1 6.02 -36.23 -10.59
CA MET A 1 6.80 -35.12 -9.99
C MET A 1 6.29 -34.89 -8.58
N SER A 2 7.16 -34.85 -7.56
CA SER A 2 6.71 -34.59 -6.17
C SER A 2 6.18 -33.17 -6.02
N GLU A 3 5.13 -32.97 -5.22
CA GLU A 3 4.50 -31.65 -5.01
C GLU A 3 5.51 -30.54 -4.64
N ARG A 4 6.48 -30.86 -3.77
CA ARG A 4 7.57 -29.93 -3.40
C ARG A 4 8.44 -29.46 -4.58
N ARG A 5 8.68 -30.34 -5.56
CA ARG A 5 9.43 -29.99 -6.77
C ARG A 5 8.63 -29.03 -7.64
N LEU A 6 7.33 -29.28 -7.78
CA LEU A 6 6.45 -28.39 -8.56
C LEU A 6 6.31 -27.01 -7.89
N GLN A 7 6.23 -26.95 -6.56
CA GLN A 7 6.26 -25.69 -5.82
C GLN A 7 7.54 -24.91 -6.05
N GLY A 8 8.70 -25.58 -5.98
CA GLY A 8 9.99 -24.95 -6.29
C GLY A 8 10.03 -24.39 -7.71
N LEU A 9 9.51 -25.13 -8.70
CA LEU A 9 9.44 -24.68 -10.09
C LEU A 9 8.51 -23.48 -10.26
N LEU A 10 7.33 -23.48 -9.63
CA LEU A 10 6.39 -22.34 -9.71
C LEU A 10 6.94 -21.09 -9.01
N LEU A 11 7.59 -21.25 -7.86
CA LEU A 11 8.24 -20.14 -7.17
C LEU A 11 9.37 -19.57 -8.02
N MET A 12 10.23 -20.44 -8.57
CA MET A 12 11.29 -20.02 -9.47
C MET A 12 10.74 -19.31 -10.70
N ALA A 13 9.69 -19.85 -11.32
CA ALA A 13 9.02 -19.22 -12.45
C ALA A 13 8.46 -17.83 -12.08
N THR A 14 7.82 -17.70 -10.92
CA THR A 14 7.29 -16.42 -10.42
C THR A 14 8.40 -15.39 -10.28
N VAL A 15 9.52 -15.77 -9.65
CA VAL A 15 10.68 -14.89 -9.46
C VAL A 15 11.33 -14.54 -10.80
N CYS A 16 11.59 -15.52 -11.67
CA CYS A 16 12.21 -15.30 -12.97
C CYS A 16 11.37 -14.39 -13.86
N VAL A 17 10.05 -14.60 -13.92
CA VAL A 17 9.14 -13.76 -14.71
C VAL A 17 9.11 -12.34 -14.15
N PHE A 18 8.94 -12.17 -12.84
CA PHE A 18 8.91 -10.86 -12.21
C PHE A 18 10.23 -10.10 -12.43
N VAL A 19 11.37 -10.71 -12.13
CA VAL A 19 12.69 -10.11 -12.33
C VAL A 19 12.94 -9.81 -13.80
N GLY A 20 12.59 -10.74 -14.70
CA GLY A 20 12.72 -10.54 -16.14
C GLY A 20 11.93 -9.32 -16.63
N GLN A 21 10.69 -9.17 -16.19
CA GLN A 21 9.86 -8.00 -16.52
C GLN A 21 10.43 -6.70 -15.94
N VAL A 22 10.87 -6.70 -14.67
CA VAL A 22 11.50 -5.53 -14.04
C VAL A 22 12.75 -5.10 -14.78
N VAL A 23 13.60 -6.03 -15.20
CA VAL A 23 14.81 -5.74 -15.97
C VAL A 23 14.46 -5.17 -17.34
N CYS A 24 13.51 -5.78 -18.06
CA CYS A 24 13.09 -5.32 -19.39
C CYS A 24 12.44 -3.93 -19.36
N LEU A 25 11.74 -3.58 -18.28
CA LEU A 25 11.02 -2.32 -18.13
C LEU A 25 11.79 -1.28 -17.32
N TRP A 26 13.03 -1.56 -16.89
CA TRP A 26 13.73 -0.74 -15.91
C TRP A 26 13.84 0.73 -16.31
N ASP A 27 13.97 1.05 -17.59
CA ASP A 27 14.10 2.43 -18.07
C ASP A 27 12.78 3.21 -18.09
N PHE A 28 11.64 2.53 -17.90
CA PHE A 28 10.35 3.21 -17.77
C PHE A 28 10.30 4.08 -16.53
N VAL A 29 9.79 5.30 -16.69
CA VAL A 29 9.53 6.28 -15.63
C VAL A 29 8.27 7.03 -16.01
N VAL A 30 7.41 7.30 -15.03
CA VAL A 30 6.23 8.15 -15.22
C VAL A 30 6.63 9.59 -14.91
N ASP A 31 6.34 10.51 -15.84
CA ASP A 31 6.71 11.92 -15.69
C ASP A 31 6.10 12.56 -14.42
N ASP A 32 4.88 12.14 -14.03
CA ASP A 32 4.22 12.60 -12.80
C ASP A 32 5.02 12.32 -11.53
N ALA A 33 5.92 11.33 -11.53
CA ALA A 33 6.77 11.02 -10.37
C ALA A 33 7.65 12.21 -9.97
N PHE A 34 8.05 13.04 -10.94
CA PHE A 34 8.88 14.21 -10.68
C PHE A 34 8.14 15.29 -9.89
N ILE A 35 6.81 15.32 -9.93
CA ILE A 35 6.00 16.20 -9.07
C ILE A 35 6.23 15.81 -7.60
N SER A 36 6.03 14.53 -7.27
CA SER A 36 6.28 14.02 -5.91
C SER A 36 7.73 14.22 -5.47
N PHE A 37 8.70 14.05 -6.37
CA PHE A 37 10.12 14.27 -6.06
C PHE A 37 10.44 15.74 -5.77
N ARG A 38 9.77 16.68 -6.44
CA ARG A 38 9.91 18.12 -6.17
C ARG A 38 9.42 18.46 -4.76
N TYR A 39 8.23 18.00 -4.38
CA TYR A 39 7.71 18.16 -3.02
C TYR A 39 8.61 17.50 -1.97
N ALA A 40 9.07 16.28 -2.24
CA ALA A 40 9.95 15.53 -1.35
C ALA A 40 11.28 16.26 -1.11
N ARG A 41 11.86 16.84 -2.17
CA ARG A 41 13.09 17.65 -2.11
C ARG A 41 12.90 18.91 -1.29
N ASN A 42 11.84 19.68 -1.57
CA ASN A 42 11.54 20.90 -0.82
C ASN A 42 11.32 20.61 0.67
N LEU A 43 10.65 19.51 1.01
CA LEU A 43 10.52 19.09 2.40
C LEU A 43 11.88 18.72 3.02
N ALA A 44 12.73 17.99 2.28
CA ALA A 44 14.06 17.58 2.76
C ALA A 44 14.99 18.79 3.00
N GLU A 45 14.89 19.82 2.16
CA GLU A 45 15.65 21.08 2.23
C GLU A 45 15.08 22.09 3.24
N GLY A 46 13.93 21.79 3.87
CA GLY A 46 13.30 22.63 4.89
C GLY A 46 12.38 23.74 4.36
N HIS A 47 12.08 23.74 3.06
CA HIS A 47 11.11 24.65 2.46
C HIS A 47 9.65 24.26 2.73
N GLY A 48 9.43 23.02 3.20
CA GLY A 48 8.10 22.48 3.50
C GLY A 48 7.51 21.69 2.33
N LEU A 49 6.25 21.27 2.48
CA LEU A 49 5.52 20.49 1.48
C LEU A 49 4.89 21.42 0.44
N VAL A 50 5.74 21.98 -0.42
CA VAL A 50 5.35 22.94 -1.45
C VAL A 50 6.02 22.59 -2.78
N PHE A 51 5.44 23.01 -3.91
CA PHE A 51 6.10 22.90 -5.21
C PHE A 51 7.09 24.05 -5.44
N ASN A 52 6.63 25.28 -5.21
CA ASN A 52 7.43 26.51 -5.22
C ASN A 52 7.61 27.00 -3.78
N PRO A 53 8.85 27.16 -3.29
CA PRO A 53 9.09 27.77 -1.97
C PRO A 53 8.41 29.13 -1.84
N GLY A 54 7.66 29.32 -0.76
CA GLY A 54 6.86 30.54 -0.52
C GLY A 54 5.38 30.40 -0.90
N GLU A 55 5.01 29.43 -1.74
CA GLU A 55 3.63 29.19 -2.17
C GLU A 55 3.11 27.88 -1.57
N ARG A 56 2.15 27.96 -0.66
CA ARG A 56 1.54 26.78 -0.03
C ARG A 56 0.38 26.27 -0.88
N VAL A 57 0.72 25.55 -1.94
CA VAL A 57 -0.25 24.89 -2.83
C VAL A 57 -0.07 23.39 -2.73
N GLU A 58 -1.17 22.66 -2.56
CA GLU A 58 -1.16 21.20 -2.56
C GLU A 58 -1.36 20.64 -3.97
N GLY A 59 -0.32 20.02 -4.51
CA GLY A 59 -0.29 19.42 -5.85
C GLY A 59 0.15 17.97 -5.87
N TYR A 60 0.04 17.25 -4.75
CA TYR A 60 0.26 15.81 -4.67
C TYR A 60 -0.95 15.13 -4.03
N SER A 61 -1.20 13.87 -4.39
CA SER A 61 -2.22 13.02 -3.80
C SER A 61 -1.63 11.84 -3.01
N ASN A 62 -0.30 11.76 -2.96
CA ASN A 62 0.48 10.65 -2.41
C ASN A 62 1.37 11.05 -1.22
N PHE A 63 0.75 11.66 -0.21
CA PHE A 63 1.43 12.22 0.97
C PHE A 63 2.46 11.27 1.59
N LEU A 64 2.07 10.03 1.90
CA LEU A 64 2.99 9.05 2.51
C LEU A 64 4.20 8.77 1.62
N TRP A 65 4.01 8.70 0.29
CA TRP A 65 5.09 8.50 -0.66
C TRP A 65 6.07 9.68 -0.67
N VAL A 66 5.54 10.92 -0.69
CA VAL A 66 6.36 12.14 -0.60
C VAL A 66 7.20 12.14 0.68
N LEU A 67 6.64 11.74 1.83
CA LEU A 67 7.40 11.65 3.08
C LEU A 67 8.52 10.60 3.01
N ILE A 68 8.24 9.41 2.46
CA ILE A 68 9.24 8.34 2.31
C ILE A 68 10.38 8.80 1.40
N ILE A 69 10.06 9.35 0.23
CA ILE A 69 11.09 9.83 -0.70
C ILE A 69 11.85 11.02 -0.12
N SER A 70 11.20 11.90 0.64
CA SER A 70 11.86 13.01 1.32
C SER A 70 12.91 12.51 2.32
N LEU A 71 12.60 11.43 3.05
CA LEU A 71 13.57 10.77 3.93
C LEU A 71 14.76 10.20 3.14
N CYS A 72 14.52 9.55 1.99
CA CYS A 72 15.60 9.06 1.13
C CYS A 72 16.51 10.20 0.65
N ILE A 73 15.93 11.31 0.18
CA ILE A 73 16.68 12.50 -0.25
C ILE A 73 17.50 13.07 0.92
N LYS A 74 16.90 13.17 2.11
CA LYS A 74 17.58 13.68 3.32
C LYS A 74 18.77 12.80 3.74
N LEU A 75 18.73 11.52 3.41
CA LEU A 75 19.84 10.57 3.61
C LEU A 75 20.87 10.59 2.47
N GLY A 76 20.70 11.48 1.47
CA GLY A 76 21.61 11.63 0.33
C GLY A 76 21.36 10.65 -0.82
N ALA A 77 20.24 9.92 -0.82
CA ALA A 77 19.90 9.00 -1.89
C ALA A 77 19.21 9.71 -3.07
N ASP A 78 19.46 9.23 -4.29
CA ASP A 78 18.75 9.70 -5.49
C ASP A 78 17.25 9.33 -5.40
N PRO A 79 16.32 10.27 -5.62
CA PRO A 79 14.89 10.01 -5.47
C PRO A 79 14.35 8.98 -6.45
N LEU A 80 14.80 8.99 -7.72
CA LEU A 80 14.30 8.08 -8.74
C LEU A 80 14.78 6.65 -8.47
N ALA A 81 16.08 6.47 -8.19
CA ALA A 81 16.64 5.19 -7.81
C ALA A 81 15.96 4.64 -6.54
N SER A 82 15.76 5.49 -5.54
CA SER A 82 15.06 5.13 -4.30
C SER A 82 13.63 4.66 -4.58
N ALA A 83 12.88 5.42 -5.39
CA ALA A 83 11.52 5.09 -5.78
C ALA A 83 11.44 3.73 -6.51
N LYS A 84 12.35 3.47 -7.46
CA LYS A 84 12.39 2.19 -8.20
C LYS A 84 12.76 1.02 -7.30
N LEU A 85 13.78 1.16 -6.45
CA LEU A 85 14.20 0.09 -5.54
C LEU A 85 13.13 -0.23 -4.49
N LEU A 86 12.49 0.80 -3.92
CA LEU A 86 11.33 0.64 -3.05
C LEU A 86 10.19 -0.05 -3.81
N GLY A 87 9.91 0.38 -5.04
CA GLY A 87 8.91 -0.23 -5.91
C GLY A 87 9.12 -1.72 -6.10
N VAL A 88 10.33 -2.14 -6.47
CA VAL A 88 10.70 -3.57 -6.61
C VAL A 88 10.51 -4.34 -5.30
N GLY A 89 10.98 -3.79 -4.19
CA GLY A 89 10.83 -4.42 -2.87
C GLY A 89 9.36 -4.58 -2.45
N LEU A 90 8.54 -3.53 -2.65
CA LEU A 90 7.12 -3.52 -2.31
C LEU A 90 6.30 -4.45 -3.22
N SER A 91 6.63 -4.52 -4.51
CA SER A 91 6.00 -5.47 -5.45
C SER A 91 6.37 -6.92 -5.13
N ALA A 92 7.64 -7.18 -4.77
CA ALA A 92 8.04 -8.51 -4.27
C ALA A 92 7.31 -8.86 -2.97
N GLY A 93 7.17 -7.90 -2.04
CA GLY A 93 6.35 -8.04 -0.84
C GLY A 93 4.89 -8.32 -1.16
N THR A 94 4.33 -7.68 -2.19
CA THR A 94 2.95 -7.90 -2.66
C THR A 94 2.79 -9.33 -3.16
N LEU A 95 3.72 -9.85 -3.97
CA LEU A 95 3.69 -11.25 -4.42
C LEU A 95 3.74 -12.23 -3.23
N ALA A 96 4.56 -11.94 -2.22
CA ALA A 96 4.62 -12.74 -1.01
C ALA A 96 3.31 -12.71 -0.22
N VAL A 97 2.67 -11.54 -0.09
CA VAL A 97 1.36 -11.42 0.57
C VAL A 97 0.26 -12.13 -0.22
N VAL A 98 0.26 -12.02 -1.55
CA VAL A 98 -0.69 -12.73 -2.43
C VAL A 98 -0.55 -14.24 -2.28
N TRP A 99 0.67 -14.76 -2.22
CA TRP A 99 0.91 -16.17 -1.92
C TRP A 99 0.29 -16.58 -0.57
N ARG A 100 0.47 -15.76 0.48
CA ARG A 100 -0.11 -16.03 1.81
C ARG A 100 -1.64 -15.91 1.79
N LEU A 101 -2.21 -14.97 1.04
CA LEU A 101 -3.65 -14.81 0.86
C LEU A 101 -4.27 -16.07 0.22
N SER A 102 -3.65 -16.62 -0.82
CA SER A 102 -4.12 -17.84 -1.46
C SER A 102 -4.20 -19.02 -0.47
N SER A 103 -3.21 -19.16 0.41
CA SER A 103 -3.22 -20.20 1.44
C SER A 103 -4.37 -20.05 2.44
N VAL A 104 -4.72 -18.81 2.82
CA VAL A 104 -5.82 -18.51 3.75
C VAL A 104 -7.18 -18.79 3.11
N LEU A 105 -7.37 -18.41 1.84
CA LEU A 105 -8.64 -18.60 1.13
C LEU A 105 -8.87 -20.07 0.73
N GLY A 106 -7.82 -20.84 0.48
CA GLY A 106 -7.89 -22.27 0.14
C GLY A 106 -8.31 -23.19 1.31
N GLY A 107 -8.76 -22.64 2.44
CA GLY A 107 -9.21 -23.39 3.62
C GLY A 107 -8.10 -24.13 4.36
N ALA A 108 -6.83 -23.91 4.00
CA ALA A 108 -5.70 -24.49 4.69
C ALA A 108 -5.35 -23.61 5.90
N GLY A 109 -5.86 -23.94 7.08
CA GLY A 109 -5.33 -23.42 8.35
C GLY A 109 -3.90 -23.92 8.67
N GLY A 110 -3.15 -24.41 7.67
CA GLY A 110 -1.79 -24.94 7.78
C GLY A 110 -0.76 -24.01 7.15
N PRO A 111 0.55 -24.32 7.30
CA PRO A 111 1.61 -23.51 6.70
C PRO A 111 1.47 -23.44 5.18
N ALA A 112 1.78 -22.26 4.61
CA ALA A 112 1.83 -22.02 3.17
C ALA A 112 2.62 -23.14 2.49
N GLY A 113 2.07 -23.72 1.42
CA GLY A 113 2.70 -24.90 0.84
C GLY A 113 1.77 -25.86 0.12
N ARG A 114 0.65 -25.40 -0.45
CA ARG A 114 0.02 -26.12 -1.57
C ARG A 114 0.54 -25.56 -2.86
N VAL A 115 0.65 -26.42 -3.87
CA VAL A 115 1.13 -26.00 -5.19
C VAL A 115 0.26 -24.91 -5.82
N TRP A 116 -1.04 -24.95 -5.54
CA TRP A 116 -2.04 -24.00 -6.03
C TRP A 116 -1.90 -22.60 -5.41
N ASP A 117 -1.27 -22.48 -4.24
CA ASP A 117 -1.07 -21.17 -3.58
C ASP A 117 -0.14 -20.27 -4.41
N LEU A 118 0.71 -20.85 -5.26
CA LEU A 118 1.66 -20.14 -6.11
C LEU A 118 1.08 -19.70 -7.47
N VAL A 119 -0.14 -20.15 -7.82
CA VAL A 119 -0.76 -19.78 -9.10
C VAL A 119 -1.13 -18.29 -9.10
N ALA A 120 -1.75 -17.78 -8.03
CA ALA A 120 -2.11 -16.37 -7.94
C ALA A 120 -0.91 -15.40 -8.02
N PRO A 121 0.18 -15.58 -7.24
CA PRO A 121 1.35 -14.71 -7.37
C PRO A 121 2.05 -14.90 -8.73
N LEU A 122 2.07 -16.09 -9.32
CA LEU A 122 2.59 -16.29 -10.67
C LEU A 122 1.80 -15.50 -11.72
N LEU A 123 0.46 -15.57 -11.68
CA LEU A 123 -0.40 -14.79 -12.58
C LEU A 123 -0.20 -13.29 -12.42
N LEU A 124 -0.01 -12.82 -11.18
CA LEU A 124 0.31 -11.42 -10.91
C LEU A 124 1.70 -11.04 -11.45
N ALA A 125 2.71 -11.90 -11.29
CA ALA A 125 4.05 -11.67 -11.86
C ALA A 125 4.04 -11.63 -13.40
N CYS A 126 3.17 -12.41 -14.04
CA CYS A 126 2.95 -12.38 -15.49
C CYS A 126 2.22 -11.12 -15.99
N ASN A 127 1.67 -10.30 -15.09
CA ASN A 127 0.94 -9.09 -15.47
C ASN A 127 1.92 -7.96 -15.81
N ALA A 128 2.02 -7.59 -17.08
CA ALA A 128 2.91 -6.53 -17.54
C ALA A 128 2.63 -5.18 -16.88
N SER A 129 1.36 -4.84 -16.60
CA SER A 129 1.01 -3.61 -15.90
C SER A 129 1.55 -3.60 -14.47
N PHE A 130 1.50 -4.73 -13.75
CA PHE A 130 2.09 -4.84 -12.42
C PHE A 130 3.60 -4.56 -12.44
N ALA A 131 4.31 -5.11 -13.42
CA ALA A 131 5.74 -4.85 -13.60
C ALA A 131 6.04 -3.41 -14.03
N LEU A 132 5.24 -2.84 -14.95
CA LEU A 132 5.37 -1.45 -15.40
C LEU A 132 5.27 -0.47 -14.23
N TRP A 133 4.24 -0.62 -13.39
CA TRP A 133 4.04 0.23 -12.23
C TRP A 133 5.05 -0.01 -11.11
N THR A 134 5.73 -1.17 -11.09
CA THR A 134 6.82 -1.47 -10.14
C THR A 134 8.00 -0.52 -10.32
N VAL A 135 8.32 -0.16 -11.56
CA VAL A 135 9.49 0.66 -11.92
C VAL A 135 9.15 2.11 -12.27
N GLY A 136 7.86 2.46 -12.35
CA GLY A 136 7.40 3.79 -12.80
C GLY A 136 7.74 4.97 -11.89
N GLY A 137 8.32 4.75 -10.70
CA GLY A 137 8.71 5.82 -9.76
C GLY A 137 7.58 6.38 -8.88
N MET A 138 6.37 5.84 -9.04
CA MET A 138 5.15 6.27 -8.36
C MET A 138 4.88 5.46 -7.08
N GLU A 139 3.90 5.89 -6.30
CA GLU A 139 3.45 5.23 -5.07
C GLU A 139 2.68 3.93 -5.31
N THR A 140 2.35 3.59 -6.55
CA THR A 140 1.53 2.44 -6.93
C THR A 140 1.96 1.12 -6.27
N PRO A 141 3.26 0.77 -6.20
CA PRO A 141 3.71 -0.45 -5.51
C PRO A 141 3.47 -0.41 -4.00
N LEU A 142 3.66 0.76 -3.37
CA LEU A 142 3.37 0.97 -1.95
C LEU A 142 1.88 0.77 -1.69
N PHE A 143 1.03 1.38 -2.52
CA PHE A 143 -0.41 1.26 -2.39
C PHE A 143 -0.88 -0.19 -2.56
N ALA A 144 -0.40 -0.90 -3.59
CA ALA A 144 -0.71 -2.30 -3.83
C ALA A 144 -0.30 -3.19 -2.65
N PHE A 145 0.91 -2.98 -2.12
CA PHE A 145 1.42 -3.72 -0.96
C PHE A 145 0.56 -3.49 0.29
N LEU A 146 0.26 -2.23 0.61
CA LEU A 146 -0.52 -1.87 1.80
C LEU A 146 -1.96 -2.40 1.72
N LEU A 147 -2.59 -2.34 0.55
CA LEU A 147 -3.90 -2.95 0.34
C LEU A 147 -3.85 -4.48 0.50
N ALA A 148 -2.91 -5.15 -0.16
CA ALA A 148 -2.77 -6.60 -0.05
C ALA A 148 -2.52 -7.03 1.41
N LEU A 149 -1.64 -6.33 2.13
CA LEU A 149 -1.33 -6.61 3.53
C LEU A 149 -2.52 -6.35 4.44
N GLY A 150 -3.21 -5.22 4.25
CA GLY A 150 -4.41 -4.90 5.01
C GLY A 150 -5.52 -5.94 4.83
N SER A 151 -5.77 -6.36 3.60
CA SER A 151 -6.75 -7.41 3.29
C SER A 151 -6.33 -8.77 3.87
N PHE A 152 -5.05 -9.12 3.80
CA PHE A 152 -4.53 -10.35 4.42
C PHE A 152 -4.75 -10.37 5.93
N LEU A 153 -4.37 -9.31 6.62
CA LEU A 153 -4.57 -9.19 8.07
C LEU A 153 -6.06 -9.15 8.42
N TYR A 154 -6.89 -8.51 7.60
CA TYR A 154 -8.32 -8.46 7.80
C TYR A 154 -8.96 -9.85 7.71
N LEU A 155 -8.53 -10.69 6.77
CA LEU A 155 -9.03 -12.06 6.64
C LEU A 155 -8.54 -12.95 7.80
N ARG A 156 -7.34 -12.70 8.34
CA ARG A 156 -6.79 -13.39 9.51
C ARG A 156 -7.29 -12.87 10.87
N ARG A 157 -8.12 -11.83 10.90
CA ARG A 157 -8.59 -11.14 12.13
C ARG A 157 -9.21 -12.04 13.21
N ARG A 158 -9.64 -13.26 12.87
CA ARG A 158 -10.22 -14.22 13.83
C ARG A 158 -9.20 -14.68 14.87
N GLU A 159 -7.91 -14.57 14.58
CA GLU A 159 -6.80 -14.76 15.52
C GLU A 159 -6.72 -13.55 16.46
N ARG A 160 -6.87 -13.76 17.78
CA ARG A 160 -7.02 -12.68 18.79
C ARG A 160 -5.89 -11.64 18.76
N GLU A 161 -4.69 -12.03 18.36
CA GLU A 161 -3.50 -11.16 18.32
C GLU A 161 -3.54 -10.15 17.17
N VAL A 162 -4.29 -10.43 16.11
CA VAL A 162 -4.26 -9.71 14.83
C VAL A 162 -5.56 -8.95 14.54
N ALA A 163 -6.49 -8.91 15.51
CA ALA A 163 -7.87 -8.46 15.32
C ALA A 163 -8.04 -7.02 14.76
N VAL A 164 -7.10 -6.13 15.05
CA VAL A 164 -7.10 -4.71 14.60
C VAL A 164 -5.90 -4.36 13.71
N ALA A 165 -4.98 -5.31 13.47
CA ALA A 165 -3.72 -5.03 12.78
C ALA A 165 -3.91 -4.60 11.32
N TRP A 166 -5.07 -4.92 10.73
CA TRP A 166 -5.45 -4.49 9.38
C TRP A 166 -5.72 -2.99 9.27
N LEU A 167 -6.02 -2.29 10.37
CA LEU A 167 -6.30 -0.85 10.34
C LEU A 167 -5.08 -0.04 9.91
N LEU A 168 -3.88 -0.38 10.42
CA LEU A 168 -2.66 0.36 10.15
C LEU A 168 -2.30 0.39 8.65
N PRO A 169 -2.11 -0.74 7.95
CA PRO A 169 -1.77 -0.69 6.53
C PRO A 169 -2.87 -0.05 5.67
N LEU A 170 -4.15 -0.23 6.00
CA LEU A 170 -5.24 0.44 5.27
C LEU A 170 -5.29 1.95 5.53
N PHE A 171 -4.94 2.40 6.74
CA PHE A 171 -4.76 3.82 7.04
C PHE A 171 -3.57 4.42 6.29
N LEU A 172 -2.43 3.72 6.27
CA LEU A 172 -1.28 4.11 5.47
C LEU A 172 -1.61 4.14 3.96
N ALA A 173 -2.43 3.21 3.48
CA ALA A 173 -2.93 3.22 2.11
C ALA A 173 -3.79 4.48 1.85
N ALA A 174 -4.63 4.90 2.80
CA ALA A 174 -5.41 6.13 2.72
C ALA A 174 -4.55 7.41 2.70
N LEU A 175 -3.37 7.39 3.35
CA LEU A 175 -2.37 8.45 3.24
C LEU A 175 -1.53 8.38 1.95
N THR A 176 -1.57 7.25 1.26
CA THR A 176 -0.86 7.05 -0.01
C THR A 176 -1.73 7.43 -1.19
N ARG A 177 -3.05 7.17 -1.14
CA ARG A 177 -4.00 7.55 -2.17
C ARG A 177 -5.43 7.72 -1.61
N PRO A 178 -6.26 8.61 -2.19
CA PRO A 178 -7.66 8.80 -1.76
C PRO A 178 -8.50 7.52 -1.76
N GLU A 179 -8.28 6.63 -2.74
CA GLU A 179 -8.99 5.35 -2.85
C GLU A 179 -8.72 4.42 -1.65
N GLY A 180 -7.58 4.60 -0.96
CA GLY A 180 -7.27 3.89 0.27
C GLY A 180 -8.23 4.22 1.41
N ALA A 181 -8.70 5.47 1.49
CA ALA A 181 -9.70 5.87 2.48
C ALA A 181 -11.03 5.15 2.24
N MET A 182 -11.43 5.00 0.97
CA MET A 182 -12.62 4.23 0.61
C MET A 182 -12.48 2.76 1.03
N TYR A 183 -11.32 2.14 0.79
CA TYR A 183 -11.07 0.75 1.17
C TYR A 183 -11.07 0.55 2.69
N LEU A 184 -10.46 1.47 3.44
CA LEU A 184 -10.48 1.47 4.91
C LEU A 184 -11.92 1.55 5.45
N LEU A 185 -12.71 2.52 4.98
CA LEU A 185 -14.08 2.74 5.43
C LEU A 185 -14.98 1.55 5.05
N ALA A 186 -14.85 1.02 3.84
CA ALA A 186 -15.57 -0.17 3.39
C ALA A 186 -15.25 -1.39 4.26
N THR A 187 -13.99 -1.56 4.67
CA THR A 187 -13.56 -2.68 5.52
C THR A 187 -14.09 -2.56 6.96
N ILE A 188 -14.12 -1.34 7.50
CA ILE A 188 -14.77 -1.03 8.80
C ILE A 188 -16.29 -1.31 8.71
N ALA A 189 -16.96 -0.84 7.65
CA ALA A 189 -18.38 -1.06 7.43
C ALA A 189 -18.70 -2.56 7.29
N HIS A 190 -17.95 -3.28 6.45
CA HIS A 190 -18.08 -4.73 6.32
C HIS A 190 -17.89 -5.44 7.66
N ARG A 191 -16.97 -4.98 8.52
CA ARG A 191 -16.77 -5.55 9.86
C ARG A 191 -17.98 -5.32 10.77
N ALA A 192 -18.59 -4.15 10.74
CA ALA A 192 -19.80 -3.84 11.48
C ALA A 192 -20.96 -4.73 11.05
N VAL A 193 -21.13 -4.90 9.73
CA VAL A 193 -22.13 -5.77 9.11
C VAL A 193 -21.91 -7.24 9.48
N ASP A 194 -20.67 -7.75 9.38
CA ASP A 194 -20.29 -9.12 9.76
C ASP A 194 -20.57 -9.39 11.26
N ASN A 195 -20.30 -8.41 12.13
CA ASN A 195 -20.67 -8.49 13.55
C ASN A 195 -22.19 -8.56 13.76
N TYR A 196 -22.96 -7.75 13.03
CA TYR A 196 -24.41 -7.73 13.14
C TYR A 196 -25.02 -9.07 12.71
N PHE A 197 -24.68 -9.56 11.51
CA PHE A 197 -25.28 -10.78 10.96
C PHE A 197 -24.74 -12.08 11.55
N ARG A 198 -23.43 -12.18 11.85
CA ARG A 198 -22.82 -13.45 12.29
C ARG A 198 -22.66 -13.59 13.79
N LEU A 199 -22.62 -12.49 14.53
CA LEU A 199 -22.45 -12.49 15.99
C LEU A 199 -23.72 -12.03 16.74
N GLY A 200 -24.85 -11.93 16.04
CA GLY A 200 -26.14 -11.58 16.64
C GLY A 200 -26.19 -10.15 17.17
N GLY A 201 -25.71 -9.18 16.39
CA GLY A 201 -25.75 -7.76 16.77
C GLY A 201 -24.69 -7.32 17.78
N LYS A 202 -23.72 -8.18 18.13
CA LYS A 202 -22.67 -7.80 19.09
C LYS A 202 -21.83 -6.64 18.53
N PRO A 203 -21.70 -5.52 19.26
CA PRO A 203 -20.91 -4.38 18.79
C PRO A 203 -19.42 -4.74 18.72
N PHE A 204 -18.63 -3.82 18.16
CA PHE A 204 -17.17 -3.86 18.28
C PHE A 204 -16.76 -4.04 19.74
N LYS A 205 -15.72 -4.83 19.99
CA LYS A 205 -15.11 -4.87 21.32
C LYS A 205 -14.53 -3.49 21.63
N ALA A 206 -14.48 -3.09 22.91
CA ALA A 206 -13.95 -1.79 23.31
C ALA A 206 -12.57 -1.47 22.70
N ARG A 207 -11.66 -2.46 22.65
CA ARG A 207 -10.36 -2.33 21.98
C ARG A 207 -10.46 -2.08 20.48
N GLU A 208 -11.37 -2.76 19.77
CA GLU A 208 -11.55 -2.56 18.34
C GLU A 208 -12.16 -1.17 18.06
N LEU A 209 -13.15 -0.76 18.87
CA LEU A 209 -13.75 0.56 18.77
C LEU A 209 -12.73 1.67 19.03
N ALA A 210 -11.89 1.53 20.06
CA ALA A 210 -10.81 2.47 20.35
C ALA A 210 -9.81 2.55 19.20
N ALA A 211 -9.44 1.42 18.59
CA ALA A 211 -8.53 1.40 17.45
C ALA A 211 -9.13 2.07 16.19
N VAL A 212 -10.41 1.80 15.90
CA VAL A 212 -11.14 2.47 14.80
C VAL A 212 -11.24 3.97 15.07
N ALA A 213 -11.65 4.37 16.28
CA ALA A 213 -11.76 5.77 16.66
C ALA A 213 -10.41 6.49 16.57
N ALA A 214 -9.33 5.88 17.06
CA ALA A 214 -7.98 6.43 16.93
C ALA A 214 -7.56 6.58 15.47
N THR A 215 -7.85 5.60 14.62
CA THR A 215 -7.54 5.65 13.18
C THR A 215 -8.28 6.79 12.48
N LEU A 216 -9.58 6.94 12.76
CA LEU A 216 -10.40 8.02 12.21
C LEU A 216 -9.97 9.38 12.74
N ALA A 217 -9.63 9.47 14.03
CA ALA A 217 -9.11 10.70 14.63
C ALA A 217 -7.79 11.12 14.00
N MET A 218 -6.87 10.18 13.73
CA MET A 218 -5.63 10.47 13.02
C MET A 218 -5.88 10.96 11.59
N GLY A 219 -6.84 10.35 10.87
CA GLY A 219 -7.25 10.85 9.55
C GLY A 219 -7.85 12.25 9.61
N GLY A 220 -8.67 12.54 10.62
CA GLY A 220 -9.23 13.87 10.86
C GLY A 220 -8.14 14.90 11.21
N LEU A 221 -7.19 14.55 12.07
CA LEU A 221 -6.04 15.40 12.40
C LEU A 221 -5.18 15.70 11.17
N TYR A 222 -4.96 14.71 10.30
CA TYR A 222 -4.29 14.93 9.03
C TYR A 222 -5.06 15.90 8.13
N GLY A 223 -6.39 15.75 8.03
CA GLY A 223 -7.24 16.68 7.29
C GLY A 223 -7.22 18.11 7.85
N LEU A 224 -7.28 18.25 9.17
CA LEU A 224 -7.18 19.55 9.85
C LEU A 224 -5.80 20.19 9.64
N TRP A 225 -4.73 19.40 9.72
CA TRP A 225 -3.38 19.88 9.41
C TRP A 225 -3.27 20.35 7.96
N ARG A 226 -3.81 19.60 6.99
CA ARG A 226 -3.85 20.01 5.57
C ARG A 226 -4.58 21.34 5.40
N LEU A 227 -5.76 21.47 6.00
CA LEU A 227 -6.55 22.70 5.93
C LEU A 227 -5.80 23.88 6.55
N ALA A 228 -5.15 23.68 7.71
CA ALA A 228 -4.36 24.73 8.35
C ALA A 228 -3.08 25.08 7.56
N TYR A 229 -2.50 24.11 6.84
CA TYR A 229 -1.25 24.29 6.10
C TYR A 229 -1.47 24.94 4.74
N TYR A 230 -2.46 24.47 3.97
CA TYR A 230 -2.72 24.91 2.59
C TYR A 230 -3.86 25.93 2.48
N GLY A 231 -4.77 25.99 3.45
CA GLY A 231 -5.93 26.91 3.42
C GLY A 231 -7.16 26.38 2.66
N ASP A 232 -7.01 25.29 1.89
CA ASP A 232 -8.08 24.70 1.08
C ASP A 232 -8.59 23.36 1.64
N LEU A 233 -9.86 23.05 1.35
CA LEU A 233 -10.49 21.78 1.76
C LEU A 233 -10.06 20.60 0.89
N THR A 234 -9.89 20.82 -0.41
CA THR A 234 -9.44 19.80 -1.37
C THR A 234 -8.14 20.24 -2.04
N PRO A 235 -7.35 19.31 -2.61
CA PRO A 235 -6.14 19.67 -3.34
C PRO A 235 -6.46 20.61 -4.51
N ASN A 236 -5.49 21.42 -4.93
CA ASN A 236 -5.70 22.42 -5.98
C ASN A 236 -6.20 21.79 -7.29
N THR A 237 -5.78 20.56 -7.59
CA THR A 237 -6.23 19.80 -8.78
C THR A 237 -7.73 19.49 -8.80
N PHE A 238 -8.44 19.60 -7.68
CA PHE A 238 -9.90 19.45 -7.66
C PHE A 238 -10.64 20.70 -8.18
N TYR A 239 -10.00 21.86 -8.08
CA TYR A 239 -10.58 23.15 -8.46
C TYR A 239 -10.19 23.61 -9.88
N ALA A 240 -9.27 22.89 -10.53
CA ALA A 240 -8.73 23.20 -11.86
C ALA A 240 -9.60 22.69 -13.01
#